data_AF-A0A7V8VTF1-F1
#
_entry.id   AF-A0A7V8VTF1-F1
#
_cell.length_a   1.000
_cell.length_b   1.000
_cell.length_c   1.000
_cell.angle_alpha   90.00
_cell.angle_beta   90.00
_cell.angle_gamma   90.00
#
_symmetry.space_group_name_H-M   'P 1'
#
loop_
_entity.id
_entity.type
_entity.pdbx_description
1 polymer ?
#
loop_
_entity_poly.entity_id
_entity_poly.type
_entity_poly.pdbx_seq_one_letter_code
_entity_poly.pdbx_strand_id
1 'polypeptide(L)'
;MSVEATFIAAGRARRLVWLTEPSGRYRLVWLTEPSGRYRLVEPYMVFHSSTGKRLLHLYQVGGYSAGSILRGWKNPEVSVFDSAEMLEETWVPRGDYNPFNEEMFPEVVFAVPTHDGRVRAADVE
;
A
#
# COMPACT_ATOMS: atom_id res chain seq x y z
N MET A 1 7.88 -8.86 11.63
CA MET A 1 8.16 -7.47 12.09
C MET A 1 6.96 -6.63 11.61
N SER A 2 6.28 -5.89 12.47
CA SER A 2 5.15 -5.05 12.03
C SER A 2 5.68 -3.72 11.48
N VAL A 3 5.27 -3.36 10.28
CA VAL A 3 5.51 -2.01 9.73
C VAL A 3 4.23 -1.23 9.87
N GLU A 4 4.31 -0.02 10.40
CA GLU A 4 3.13 0.77 10.73
C GLU A 4 3.17 2.07 9.93
N ALA A 5 2.14 2.32 9.12
CA ALA A 5 1.92 3.60 8.47
C ALA A 5 0.74 4.29 9.15
N THR A 6 0.97 5.48 9.71
CA THR A 6 -0.11 6.27 10.32
C THR A 6 -0.64 7.26 9.29
N PHE A 7 -1.95 7.43 9.22
CA PHE A 7 -2.60 8.41 8.34
C PHE A 7 -3.77 9.09 9.05
N ILE A 8 -4.14 10.30 8.63
CA ILE A 8 -5.30 10.99 9.19
C ILE A 8 -6.50 10.80 8.26
N ALA A 9 -7.56 10.17 8.75
CA ALA A 9 -8.83 10.04 8.04
C ALA A 9 -9.96 10.60 8.90
N ALA A 10 -10.77 11.50 8.32
CA ALA A 10 -11.86 12.20 8.99
C ALA A 10 -11.46 12.85 10.34
N GLY A 11 -10.28 13.51 10.38
CA GLY A 11 -9.79 14.21 11.57
C GLY A 11 -9.30 13.31 12.70
N ARG A 12 -9.15 11.99 12.46
CA ARG A 12 -8.56 11.05 13.42
C ARG A 12 -7.34 10.37 12.83
N ALA A 13 -6.27 10.28 13.63
CA ALA A 13 -5.14 9.42 13.30
C ALA A 13 -5.62 7.96 13.28
N ARG A 14 -5.41 7.29 12.15
CA ARG A 14 -5.66 5.87 11.93
C ARG A 14 -4.34 5.20 11.56
N ARG A 15 -4.16 3.96 12.00
CA ARG A 15 -2.94 3.20 11.80
C ARG A 15 -3.21 2.11 10.77
N LEU A 16 -2.50 2.17 9.65
CA LEU A 16 -2.40 1.08 8.70
C LEU A 16 -1.23 0.21 9.16
N VAL A 17 -1.53 -0.91 9.81
CA VAL A 17 -0.51 -1.85 10.26
C VAL A 17 -0.31 -2.89 9.18
N TRP A 18 0.86 -2.90 8.55
CA TRP A 18 1.31 -4.01 7.72
C TRP A 18 1.98 -5.04 8.62
N LEU A 19 1.31 -6.17 8.85
CA LEU A 19 1.98 -7.32 9.47
C LEU A 19 2.69 -8.10 8.38
N THR A 20 4.04 -8.04 8.38
CA THR A 20 4.83 -9.08 7.74
C THR A 20 4.89 -10.28 8.68
N GLU A 21 4.48 -11.45 8.20
CA GLU A 21 4.76 -12.67 8.92
C GLU A 21 6.28 -12.93 8.92
N PRO A 22 6.85 -13.50 10.00
CA PRO A 22 8.25 -13.93 10.02
C PRO A 22 8.64 -14.87 8.85
N SER A 23 7.64 -15.49 8.21
CA SER A 23 7.77 -16.36 7.04
C SER A 23 8.06 -15.64 5.72
N GLY A 24 8.09 -14.29 5.71
CA GLY A 24 8.23 -13.50 4.48
C GLY A 24 6.97 -13.43 3.64
N ARG A 25 5.82 -13.83 4.20
CA ARG A 25 4.50 -13.75 3.55
C ARG A 25 3.79 -12.46 3.97
N TYR A 26 3.27 -11.75 2.98
CA TYR A 26 2.47 -10.54 3.17
C TYR A 26 0.98 -10.90 3.09
N ARG A 27 0.11 -10.16 3.76
CA ARG A 27 -1.34 -10.41 3.77
C ARG A 27 -2.07 -9.48 2.82
N LEU A 28 -3.13 -10.00 2.19
CA LEU A 28 -4.06 -9.16 1.45
C LEU A 28 -4.76 -8.20 2.42
N VAL A 29 -5.09 -7.02 1.91
CA VAL A 29 -5.78 -6.00 2.68
C VAL A 29 -7.07 -5.61 1.98
N TRP A 30 -8.14 -5.55 2.76
CA TRP A 30 -9.41 -4.97 2.39
C TRP A 30 -9.42 -3.50 2.80
N LEU A 31 -9.39 -2.60 1.82
CA LEU A 31 -9.47 -1.15 2.05
C LEU A 31 -10.88 -0.66 1.80
N THR A 32 -11.45 0.14 2.70
CA THR A 32 -12.80 0.69 2.56
C THR A 32 -12.74 2.21 2.47
N GLU A 33 -13.49 2.76 1.51
CA GLU A 33 -13.72 4.20 1.33
C GLU A 33 -14.99 4.61 2.10
N PRO A 34 -15.13 5.89 2.53
CA PRO A 34 -16.33 6.37 3.24
C PRO A 34 -17.67 6.12 2.53
N SER A 35 -17.64 5.94 1.21
CA SER A 35 -18.82 5.60 0.41
C SER A 35 -19.28 4.15 0.54
N GLY A 36 -18.57 3.31 1.29
CA GLY A 36 -18.78 1.87 1.40
C GLY A 36 -18.16 1.06 0.25
N ARG A 37 -17.53 1.73 -0.73
CA ARG A 37 -16.73 1.05 -1.75
C ARG A 37 -15.49 0.46 -1.11
N TYR A 38 -15.07 -0.70 -1.61
CA TYR A 38 -13.90 -1.37 -1.10
C TYR A 38 -12.94 -1.80 -2.21
N ARG A 39 -11.69 -2.07 -1.84
CA ARG A 39 -10.65 -2.63 -2.70
C ARG A 39 -9.98 -3.78 -1.99
N LEU A 40 -9.77 -4.88 -2.70
CA LEU A 40 -8.93 -5.97 -2.23
C LEU A 40 -7.55 -5.83 -2.87
N VAL A 41 -6.51 -5.67 -2.06
CA VAL A 41 -5.20 -5.22 -2.53
C VAL A 41 -4.03 -6.01 -1.94
N GLU A 42 -2.97 -6.07 -2.73
CA GLU A 42 -1.60 -6.36 -2.30
C GLU A 42 -0.88 -5.02 -2.09
N PRO A 43 -0.57 -4.64 -0.84
CA PRO A 43 0.06 -3.36 -0.53
C PRO A 43 1.59 -3.40 -0.59
N TYR A 44 2.21 -2.47 -1.30
CA TYR A 44 3.66 -2.50 -1.51
C TYR A 44 4.42 -1.38 -0.82
N MET A 45 3.93 -0.14 -0.89
CA MET A 45 4.73 1.00 -0.47
C MET A 45 3.88 2.23 -0.17
N VAL A 46 4.33 3.03 0.78
CA VAL A 46 3.81 4.38 1.02
C VAL A 46 4.89 5.38 0.65
N PHE A 47 4.51 6.41 -0.10
CA PHE A 47 5.43 7.45 -0.58
C PHE A 47 4.72 8.80 -0.66
N HIS A 48 5.50 9.89 -0.66
CA HIS A 48 5.01 11.21 -1.02
C HIS A 48 5.23 11.43 -2.52
N SER A 49 4.20 11.90 -3.22
CA SER A 49 4.34 12.37 -4.59
C SER A 49 5.15 13.67 -4.63
N SER A 50 5.60 14.06 -5.83
CA SER A 50 6.22 15.38 -6.05
C SER A 50 5.32 16.57 -5.69
N THR A 51 4.01 16.34 -5.53
CA THR A 51 3.02 17.33 -5.08
C THR A 51 2.71 17.25 -3.58
N GLY A 52 3.48 16.47 -2.82
CA GLY A 52 3.34 16.30 -1.36
C GLY A 52 2.16 15.44 -0.93
N LYS A 53 1.51 14.71 -1.85
CA LYS A 53 0.41 13.80 -1.50
C LYS A 53 0.97 12.48 -1.00
N ARG A 54 0.44 11.97 0.12
CA ARG A 54 0.79 10.64 0.62
C ARG A 54 -0.01 9.57 -0.12
N LEU A 55 0.67 8.74 -0.91
CA LEU A 55 0.09 7.74 -1.78
C LEU A 55 0.43 6.32 -1.30
N LEU A 56 -0.50 5.38 -1.50
CA LEU A 56 -0.28 3.96 -1.32
C LEU A 56 -0.06 3.31 -2.69
N HIS A 57 1.17 2.87 -2.97
CA HIS A 57 1.45 2.00 -4.10
C HIS A 57 0.97 0.58 -3.78
N LEU A 58 0.03 0.08 -4.58
CA LEU A 58 -0.59 -1.23 -4.38
C LEU A 58 -0.90 -1.91 -5.71
N TYR A 59 -1.05 -3.23 -5.67
CA TYR A 59 -1.66 -4.00 -6.74
C TYR A 59 -3.08 -4.39 -6.34
N GLN A 60 -4.09 -3.90 -7.06
CA GLN A 60 -5.48 -4.29 -6.81
C GLN A 60 -5.74 -5.66 -7.43
N VAL A 61 -6.32 -6.58 -6.65
CA VAL A 61 -6.68 -7.94 -7.10
C VAL A 61 -8.19 -8.15 -7.19
N GLY A 62 -8.98 -7.30 -6.54
CA GLY A 62 -10.44 -7.32 -6.57
C GLY A 62 -11.09 -6.07 -5.97
N GLY A 63 -12.42 -6.11 -5.82
CA GLY A 63 -13.24 -4.99 -5.32
C GLY A 63 -13.57 -3.94 -6.39
N TYR A 64 -13.96 -2.75 -5.94
CA TYR A 64 -14.40 -1.65 -6.79
C TYR A 64 -13.25 -1.04 -7.60
N SER A 65 -13.52 -0.70 -8.86
CA SER A 65 -12.64 0.12 -9.71
C SER A 65 -13.47 1.06 -10.55
N ALA A 66 -13.23 2.37 -10.44
CA ALA A 66 -13.93 3.37 -11.23
C ALA A 66 -13.63 3.27 -12.74
N GLY A 67 -12.50 2.68 -13.11
CA GLY A 67 -11.99 2.63 -14.50
C GLY A 67 -12.14 1.29 -15.21
N SER A 68 -13.04 0.41 -14.75
CA SER A 68 -13.33 -0.92 -15.33
C SER A 68 -12.18 -1.96 -15.29
N ILE A 69 -10.93 -1.51 -15.16
CA ILE A 69 -9.77 -2.36 -14.90
C ILE A 69 -9.74 -2.69 -13.41
N LEU A 70 -10.22 -3.88 -13.08
CA LEU A 70 -10.33 -4.39 -11.72
C LEU A 70 -8.99 -4.83 -11.12
N ARG A 71 -8.01 -5.17 -11.96
CA ARG A 71 -6.70 -5.68 -11.53
C ARG A 71 -5.54 -4.86 -12.07
N GLY A 72 -4.58 -4.53 -11.21
CA GLY A 72 -3.37 -3.81 -11.62
C GLY A 72 -2.84 -2.83 -10.58
N TRP A 73 -1.69 -2.24 -10.90
CA TRP A 73 -1.02 -1.22 -10.09
C TRP A 73 -1.88 0.04 -9.95
N LYS A 74 -1.99 0.57 -8.72
CA LYS A 74 -2.70 1.81 -8.38
C LYS A 74 -1.90 2.60 -7.35
N ASN A 75 -2.11 3.91 -7.33
CA ASN A 75 -1.52 4.85 -6.36
C ASN A 75 -2.59 5.75 -5.72
N PRO A 76 -3.63 5.20 -5.05
CA PRO A 76 -4.61 6.04 -4.35
C PRO A 76 -3.94 6.85 -3.24
N GLU A 77 -4.48 8.05 -2.97
CA GLU A 77 -4.15 8.81 -1.77
C GLU A 77 -4.58 8.02 -0.53
N VAL A 78 -3.71 7.94 0.49
CA VAL A 78 -4.00 7.15 1.70
C VAL A 78 -5.24 7.68 2.43
N SER A 79 -5.47 9.00 2.37
CA SER A 79 -6.57 9.70 3.04
C SER A 79 -7.97 9.37 2.52
N VAL A 80 -8.10 8.72 1.36
CA VAL A 80 -9.41 8.37 0.78
C VAL A 80 -10.05 7.16 1.46
N PHE A 81 -9.27 6.39 2.23
CA PHE A 81 -9.74 5.22 2.94
C PHE A 81 -10.08 5.59 4.39
N ASP A 82 -11.17 5.03 4.91
CA ASP A 82 -11.50 5.18 6.32
C ASP A 82 -10.98 3.99 7.15
N SER A 83 -10.84 2.81 6.56
CA SER A 83 -10.52 1.59 7.27
C SER A 83 -9.77 0.62 6.38
N ALA A 84 -9.05 -0.27 7.05
CA ALA A 84 -8.31 -1.35 6.45
C ALA A 84 -8.41 -2.58 7.32
N GLU A 85 -8.64 -3.73 6.70
CA GLU A 85 -8.71 -5.03 7.36
C GLU A 85 -7.71 -5.98 6.70
N MET A 86 -6.84 -6.59 7.51
CA MET A 86 -5.93 -7.63 7.03
C MET A 86 -6.67 -8.96 6.95
N LEU A 87 -6.51 -9.64 5.82
CA LEU A 87 -7.12 -10.95 5.59
C LEU A 87 -6.12 -12.08 5.88
N GLU A 88 -6.61 -13.33 5.84
CA GLU A 88 -5.77 -14.52 6.02
C GLU A 88 -4.98 -14.87 4.76
N GLU A 89 -5.51 -14.50 3.58
CA GLU A 89 -4.87 -14.74 2.31
C GLU A 89 -3.53 -14.01 2.21
N THR A 90 -2.50 -14.76 1.80
CA THR A 90 -1.14 -14.25 1.66
C THR A 90 -0.74 -14.03 0.20
N TRP A 91 0.24 -13.14 -0.01
CA TRP A 91 0.86 -12.89 -1.30
C TRP A 91 2.39 -12.73 -1.16
N VAL A 92 3.08 -12.80 -2.31
CA VAL A 92 4.51 -12.55 -2.45
C VAL A 92 4.74 -11.39 -3.41
N PRO A 93 5.80 -10.58 -3.24
CA PRO A 93 6.07 -9.45 -4.11
C PRO A 93 6.13 -9.86 -5.58
N ARG A 94 5.44 -9.10 -6.43
CA ARG A 94 5.40 -9.34 -7.86
C ARG A 94 6.75 -9.03 -8.52
N GLY A 95 7.04 -9.72 -9.62
CA GLY A 95 8.29 -9.57 -10.37
C GLY A 95 8.46 -8.20 -11.04
N ASP A 96 7.36 -7.52 -11.35
CA ASP A 96 7.31 -6.19 -11.98
C ASP A 96 7.27 -5.03 -10.96
N TYR A 97 7.30 -5.32 -9.66
CA TYR A 97 7.42 -4.30 -8.62
C TYR A 97 8.83 -3.70 -8.60
N ASN A 98 8.92 -2.38 -8.75
CA ASN A 98 10.19 -1.65 -8.74
C ASN A 98 10.14 -0.41 -7.83
N PRO A 99 10.48 -0.51 -6.53
CA PRO A 99 10.50 0.63 -5.61
C PRO A 99 11.68 1.59 -5.84
N PHE A 100 12.59 1.28 -6.77
CA PHE A 100 13.76 2.10 -7.07
C PHE A 100 13.51 3.09 -8.22
N ASN A 101 12.28 3.18 -8.72
CA ASN A 101 11.89 4.20 -9.68
C ASN A 101 11.70 5.55 -8.96
N GLU A 102 12.79 6.30 -8.81
CA GLU A 102 12.80 7.59 -8.09
C GLU A 102 11.96 8.67 -8.77
N GLU A 103 11.74 8.57 -10.08
CA GLU A 103 10.82 9.48 -10.79
C GLU A 103 9.38 9.24 -10.35
N MET A 104 8.99 7.97 -10.19
CA MET A 104 7.64 7.59 -9.76
C MET A 104 7.45 7.72 -8.25
N PHE A 105 8.52 7.46 -7.48
CA PHE A 105 8.51 7.34 -6.03
C PHE A 105 9.62 8.21 -5.42
N PRO A 106 9.44 9.54 -5.42
CA PRO A 106 10.53 10.47 -5.09
C PRO A 106 10.88 10.49 -3.60
N GLU A 107 9.92 10.19 -2.71
CA GLU A 107 10.15 10.20 -1.27
C GLU A 107 9.39 9.02 -0.63
N VAL A 108 10.11 7.95 -0.30
CA VAL A 108 9.56 6.69 0.17
C VAL A 108 9.48 6.68 1.68
N VAL A 109 8.28 6.53 2.25
CA VAL A 109 8.09 6.39 3.71
C VAL A 109 8.36 4.94 4.14
N PHE A 110 7.93 3.98 3.33
CA PHE A 110 8.14 2.56 3.56
C PHE A 110 7.94 1.78 2.26
N ALA A 111 8.78 0.78 2.01
CA ALA A 111 8.63 -0.16 0.90
C ALA A 111 8.80 -1.61 1.35
N VAL A 112 7.94 -2.47 0.81
CA VAL A 112 8.12 -3.93 0.83
C VAL A 112 9.39 -4.28 0.03
N PRO A 113 10.20 -5.27 0.47
CA PRO A 113 11.28 -5.81 -0.34
C PRO A 113 10.80 -6.32 -1.71
N THR A 114 11.63 -6.20 -2.73
CA THR A 114 11.38 -6.81 -4.04
C THR A 114 11.41 -8.34 -3.95
N HIS A 115 10.88 -9.02 -4.97
CA HIS A 115 10.83 -10.49 -5.00
C HIS A 115 12.22 -11.16 -4.93
N ASP A 116 13.28 -10.44 -5.34
CA ASP A 116 14.69 -10.84 -5.27
C ASP A 116 15.38 -10.39 -3.96
N GLY A 117 14.63 -9.79 -3.02
CA GLY A 117 15.09 -9.43 -1.68
C GLY A 117 15.77 -8.06 -1.55
N ARG A 118 15.83 -7.24 -2.60
CA ARG A 118 16.34 -5.86 -2.48
C ARG A 118 15.38 -4.98 -1.71
N VAL A 119 15.93 -4.03 -0.95
CA VAL A 119 15.16 -3.13 -0.09
C VAL A 119 15.42 -1.68 -0.51
N ARG A 120 14.36 -0.91 -0.71
CA ARG A 120 14.44 0.55 -0.82
C ARG A 120 14.40 1.13 0.59
N ALA A 121 15.44 1.90 0.94
CA ALA A 121 15.47 2.59 2.22
C ALA A 121 14.32 3.60 2.30
N ALA A 122 13.76 3.77 3.51
CA ALA A 122 12.85 4.86 3.78
C ALA A 122 13.63 6.17 3.81
N ASP A 123 13.08 7.17 3.13
CA ASP A 123 13.47 8.57 3.23
C ASP A 123 12.80 9.08 4.53
N VAL A 124 13.60 9.22 5.57
CA VAL A 124 13.24 9.45 7.00
C VAL A 124 12.01 10.38 7.19
N GLU A 125 11.01 9.94 7.98
CA GLU A 125 9.88 10.80 8.45
C GLU A 125 10.32 11.77 9.56
#